data_AF-A0A815T5N9-F1
#
_entry.id   AF-A0A815T5N9-F1
#
_cell.length_a   1.000
_cell.length_b   1.000
_cell.length_c   1.000
_cell.angle_alpha   90.00
_cell.angle_beta   90.00
_cell.angle_gamma   90.00
#
_symmetry.space_group_name_H-M   'P 1'
#
loop_
_entity.id
_entity.type
_entity.pdbx_description
1 polymer ?
#
loop_
_entity_poly.entity_id
_entity_poly.type
_entity_poly.pdbx_seq_one_letter_code
_entity_poly.pdbx_strand_id
1 'polypeptide(L)'
;MYRRLALIIGNDYDHEKLNNCVTNANDFADVLKQKCNYQVEFKSNLKSEEMHETINKFILSIKTNDFIIFYFSGHAAQWRDQNFLLPFGNEKITSAKNMHRFAINAQSIIDDMAEVNPHAVLFLFDCYCSYSIPTKVSNNISTSNQIHGLNEMKAPEKTLIAFPDAANKVLLNQTRSKNNGLFTKYLIEHITTPGVPIETILTKVANDIIKDTHNVQKLYRVGSLNAEVIFVEHVANTPEARKQKSNPSNVSTINSPKNKN
;
A
#
# COMPACT_ATOMS: atom_id res chain seq x y z
N MET A 1 16.56 12.75 -10.50
CA MET A 1 16.20 11.59 -9.67
C MET A 1 15.30 12.10 -8.55
N TYR A 2 14.11 11.55 -8.39
CA TYR A 2 13.17 11.95 -7.34
C TYR A 2 13.46 11.20 -6.03
N ARG A 3 13.05 11.74 -4.88
CA ARG A 3 13.10 10.99 -3.62
C ARG A 3 11.96 9.99 -3.58
N ARG A 4 12.19 8.85 -2.94
CA ARG A 4 11.20 7.79 -2.72
C ARG A 4 10.85 7.77 -1.25
N LEU A 5 9.66 8.25 -0.91
CA LEU A 5 9.18 8.37 0.47
C LEU A 5 8.04 7.39 0.69
N ALA A 6 7.96 6.78 1.87
CA ALA A 6 6.80 6.01 2.28
C ALA A 6 6.39 6.32 3.71
N LEU A 7 5.11 6.59 3.93
CA LEU A 7 4.48 6.56 5.25
C LEU A 7 3.66 5.27 5.35
N ILE A 8 3.95 4.48 6.38
CA ILE A 8 3.37 3.16 6.58
C ILE A 8 2.84 3.08 7.99
N ILE A 9 1.53 2.90 8.13
CA ILE A 9 0.85 2.87 9.43
C ILE A 9 0.11 1.54 9.56
N GLY A 10 0.35 0.83 10.67
CA GLY A 10 -0.38 -0.39 11.04
C GLY A 10 -1.02 -0.26 12.43
N ASN A 11 -2.34 -0.42 12.53
CA ASN A 11 -3.05 -0.38 13.81
C ASN A 11 -3.76 -1.72 14.04
N ASP A 12 -3.48 -2.38 15.17
CA ASP A 12 -4.25 -3.54 15.65
C ASP A 12 -5.33 -3.10 16.64
N TYR A 13 -6.36 -3.92 16.88
CA TYR A 13 -7.51 -3.52 17.70
C TYR A 13 -7.95 -4.63 18.64
N ASP A 14 -8.31 -4.26 19.87
CA ASP A 14 -8.68 -5.22 20.91
C ASP A 14 -10.08 -5.82 20.71
N HIS A 15 -10.98 -5.10 20.02
CA HIS A 15 -12.42 -5.41 19.96
C HIS A 15 -12.81 -6.27 18.74
N GLU A 16 -11.96 -6.41 17.74
CA GLU A 16 -12.15 -7.28 16.59
C GLU A 16 -10.79 -7.91 16.26
N LYS A 17 -10.68 -9.25 16.33
CA LYS A 17 -9.42 -10.05 16.31
C LYS A 17 -8.57 -9.97 15.01
N LEU A 18 -8.47 -8.81 14.37
CA LEU A 18 -7.50 -8.50 13.34
C LEU A 18 -6.19 -8.10 14.03
N ASN A 19 -5.34 -9.10 14.28
CA ASN A 19 -4.10 -8.96 15.04
C ASN A 19 -2.86 -9.02 14.13
N ASN A 20 -3.00 -8.70 12.84
CA ASN A 20 -1.93 -8.77 11.86
C ASN A 20 -1.72 -7.46 11.09
N CYS A 21 -2.41 -6.37 11.45
CA CYS A 21 -2.28 -5.11 10.74
C CYS A 21 -0.91 -4.46 10.99
N VAL A 22 -0.42 -4.56 12.23
CA VAL A 22 0.96 -4.16 12.56
C VAL A 22 1.98 -5.01 11.81
N THR A 23 1.76 -6.33 11.73
CA THR A 23 2.64 -7.25 11.00
C THR A 23 2.67 -6.93 9.51
N ASN A 24 1.50 -6.75 8.88
CA ASN A 24 1.39 -6.35 7.48
C ASN A 24 2.21 -5.09 7.18
N ALA A 25 1.99 -4.05 7.99
CA ALA A 25 2.66 -2.77 7.83
C ALA A 25 4.18 -2.88 8.05
N ASN A 26 4.62 -3.62 9.07
CA ASN A 26 6.04 -3.82 9.34
C ASN A 26 6.74 -4.55 8.19
N ASP A 27 6.18 -5.67 7.73
CA ASP A 27 6.80 -6.49 6.69
C ASP A 27 6.88 -5.74 5.35
N PHE A 28 5.85 -4.96 5.01
CA PHE A 28 5.89 -4.10 3.83
C PHE A 28 6.94 -2.99 3.96
N ALA A 29 7.06 -2.38 5.15
CA ALA A 29 8.08 -1.38 5.44
C ALA A 29 9.49 -1.94 5.27
N ASP A 30 9.74 -3.14 5.78
CA ASP A 30 11.04 -3.80 5.72
C ASP A 30 11.43 -4.11 4.27
N VAL A 31 10.49 -4.59 3.45
CA VAL A 31 10.75 -4.86 2.03
C VAL A 31 11.08 -3.57 1.28
N LEU A 32 10.32 -2.50 1.50
CA LEU A 32 10.58 -1.21 0.84
C LEU A 32 11.94 -0.62 1.21
N LYS A 33 12.32 -0.69 2.50
CA LYS A 33 13.64 -0.24 2.97
C LYS A 33 14.76 -1.09 2.39
N GLN A 34 14.66 -2.42 2.52
CA GLN A 34 15.77 -3.32 2.25
C GLN A 34 15.95 -3.66 0.77
N LYS A 35 14.86 -3.64 -0.01
CA LYS A 35 14.85 -4.14 -1.40
C LYS A 35 14.54 -3.07 -2.44
N CYS A 36 13.84 -1.99 -2.08
CA CYS A 36 13.35 -1.00 -3.03
C CYS A 36 13.96 0.41 -2.83
N ASN A 37 14.83 0.59 -1.83
CA ASN A 37 15.55 1.83 -1.52
C ASN A 37 14.63 3.04 -1.25
N TYR A 38 13.58 2.84 -0.44
CA TYR A 38 12.69 3.90 0.03
C TYR A 38 13.15 4.48 1.37
N GLN A 39 12.91 5.78 1.55
CA GLN A 39 12.92 6.42 2.86
C GLN A 39 11.57 6.16 3.52
N VAL A 40 11.53 5.23 4.46
CA VAL A 40 10.29 4.72 5.04
C VAL A 40 10.14 5.18 6.49
N GLU A 41 9.04 5.88 6.77
CA GLU A 41 8.53 6.13 8.11
C GLU A 41 7.45 5.09 8.43
N PHE A 42 7.79 4.16 9.33
CA PHE A 42 6.87 3.15 9.84
C PHE A 42 6.38 3.55 11.23
N LYS A 43 5.07 3.46 11.45
CA LYS A 43 4.41 3.69 12.73
C LYS A 43 3.38 2.60 12.98
N SER A 44 3.15 2.32 14.26
CA SER A 44 2.13 1.36 14.66
C SER A 44 1.32 1.85 15.85
N ASN A 45 0.07 1.38 15.90
CA ASN A 45 -0.87 1.61 17.01
C ASN A 45 -0.98 3.09 17.41
N LEU A 46 -1.06 3.97 16.41
CA LEU A 46 -1.16 5.41 16.63
C LEU A 46 -2.56 5.76 17.13
N LYS A 47 -2.63 6.49 18.26
CA LYS A 47 -3.88 7.10 18.71
C LYS A 47 -4.25 8.27 17.79
N SER A 48 -5.48 8.76 17.93
CA SER A 48 -6.04 9.78 17.03
C SER A 48 -5.15 11.00 16.84
N GLU A 49 -4.65 11.60 17.92
CA GLU A 49 -3.80 12.79 17.87
C GLU A 49 -2.45 12.49 17.21
N GLU A 50 -1.78 11.41 17.64
CA GLU A 50 -0.50 10.97 17.08
C GLU A 50 -0.58 10.62 15.59
N MET A 51 -1.71 10.06 15.16
CA MET A 51 -1.96 9.72 13.76
C MET A 51 -2.13 10.97 12.89
N HIS A 52 -2.92 11.95 13.35
CA HIS A 52 -3.04 13.26 12.69
C HIS A 52 -1.67 13.96 12.59
N GLU A 53 -0.92 14.03 13.69
CA GLU A 53 0.40 14.66 13.73
C GLU A 53 1.40 13.98 12.81
N THR A 54 1.43 12.64 12.81
CA THR A 54 2.32 11.84 11.95
C THR A 54 2.02 12.11 10.48
N ILE A 55 0.75 12.06 10.07
CA ILE A 55 0.34 12.29 8.69
C ILE A 55 0.68 13.71 8.27
N ASN A 56 0.32 14.72 9.08
CA ASN A 56 0.61 16.12 8.78
C ASN A 56 2.11 16.38 8.67
N LYS A 57 2.92 15.84 9.59
CA LYS A 57 4.37 15.97 9.55
C LYS A 57 4.95 15.32 8.30
N PHE A 58 4.45 14.15 7.90
CA PHE A 58 4.88 13.49 6.68
C PHE A 58 4.52 14.33 5.46
N ILE A 59 3.29 14.86 5.38
CA ILE A 59 2.84 15.73 4.29
C ILE A 59 3.76 16.96 4.16
N LEU A 60 4.08 17.62 5.27
CA LEU A 60 5.00 18.76 5.30
C LEU A 60 6.44 18.41 4.88
N SER A 61 6.83 17.14 4.92
CA SER A 61 8.15 16.68 4.48
C SER A 61 8.24 16.40 2.98
N ILE A 62 7.08 16.27 2.31
CA ILE A 62 6.97 16.04 0.87
C ILE A 62 7.46 17.29 0.12
N LYS A 63 8.19 17.07 -0.96
CA LYS A 63 8.57 18.10 -1.92
C LYS A 63 7.97 17.77 -3.28
N THR A 64 7.81 18.81 -4.09
CA THR A 64 7.45 18.67 -5.50
C THR A 64 8.34 17.63 -6.17
N ASN A 65 7.74 16.82 -7.05
CA ASN A 65 8.41 15.75 -7.77
C ASN A 65 8.92 14.57 -6.91
N ASP A 66 8.55 14.42 -5.64
CA ASP A 66 8.80 13.18 -4.88
C ASP A 66 7.89 12.03 -5.35
N PHE A 67 8.34 10.78 -5.22
CA PHE A 67 7.47 9.61 -5.34
C PHE A 67 7.08 9.09 -3.95
N ILE A 68 5.78 8.93 -3.73
CA ILE A 68 5.20 8.77 -2.40
C ILE A 68 4.38 7.50 -2.34
N ILE A 69 4.56 6.73 -1.26
CA ILE A 69 3.67 5.66 -0.86
C ILE A 69 3.01 6.04 0.46
N PHE A 70 1.68 5.98 0.50
CA PHE A 70 0.94 5.94 1.75
C PHE A 70 0.33 4.55 1.89
N TYR A 71 0.71 3.83 2.94
CA TYR A 71 0.16 2.51 3.25
C TYR A 71 -0.51 2.55 4.63
N PHE A 72 -1.74 2.05 4.69
CA PHE A 72 -2.43 1.87 5.96
C PHE A 72 -3.04 0.47 6.07
N SER A 73 -2.73 -0.23 7.17
CA SER A 73 -3.39 -1.47 7.55
C SER A 73 -4.11 -1.30 8.88
N GLY A 74 -5.40 -1.63 8.91
CA GLY A 74 -6.23 -1.47 10.10
C GLY A 74 -7.73 -1.43 9.82
N HIS A 75 -8.52 -0.92 10.76
CA HIS A 75 -9.95 -0.70 10.57
C HIS A 75 -10.23 0.62 9.86
N ALA A 76 -11.29 0.59 9.06
CA ALA A 76 -11.87 1.78 8.46
C ALA A 76 -13.39 1.80 8.71
N ALA A 77 -13.97 3.00 8.68
CA ALA A 77 -15.40 3.21 8.75
C ALA A 77 -15.87 4.07 7.57
N GLN A 78 -17.12 3.88 7.17
CA GLN A 78 -17.77 4.75 6.21
C GLN A 78 -18.78 5.68 6.89
N TRP A 79 -18.82 6.93 6.46
CA TRP A 79 -19.91 7.83 6.82
C TRP A 79 -20.15 8.85 5.70
N ARG A 80 -21.41 8.97 5.23
CA ARG A 80 -21.83 9.90 4.16
C ARG A 80 -20.93 9.81 2.93
N ASP A 81 -20.75 8.59 2.43
CA ASP A 81 -19.92 8.28 1.25
C ASP A 81 -18.43 8.61 1.39
N GLN A 82 -17.97 8.91 2.60
CA GLN A 82 -16.55 9.14 2.90
C GLN A 82 -15.96 7.99 3.71
N ASN A 83 -14.69 7.68 3.41
CA ASN A 83 -13.90 6.69 4.12
C ASN A 83 -13.08 7.33 5.24
N PHE A 84 -13.08 6.70 6.41
CA PHE A 84 -12.32 7.12 7.58
C PHE A 84 -11.41 6.00 8.07
N LEU A 85 -10.12 6.28 8.22
CA LEU A 85 -9.15 5.40 8.84
C LEU A 85 -9.28 5.52 10.36
N LEU A 86 -9.41 4.39 11.05
CA LEU A 86 -9.59 4.38 12.50
C LEU A 86 -8.23 4.39 13.22
N PRO A 87 -8.04 5.21 14.26
CA PRO A 87 -6.84 5.14 15.08
C PRO A 87 -6.89 3.99 16.08
N PHE A 88 -5.75 3.66 16.67
CA PHE A 88 -5.68 2.80 17.84
C PHE A 88 -6.44 3.42 19.04
N GLY A 89 -7.13 2.59 19.83
CA GLY A 89 -7.96 3.09 20.93
C GLY A 89 -9.11 3.99 20.46
N ASN A 90 -9.85 3.53 19.46
CA ASN A 90 -10.97 4.23 18.83
C ASN A 90 -12.27 4.19 19.64
N GLU A 91 -12.26 3.85 20.94
CA GLU A 91 -13.48 3.73 21.76
C GLU A 91 -14.23 5.07 21.89
N LYS A 92 -13.53 6.18 21.66
CA LYS A 92 -14.12 7.53 21.62
C LYS A 92 -15.05 7.75 20.41
N ILE A 93 -14.92 6.95 19.35
CA ILE A 93 -15.79 7.00 18.17
C ILE A 93 -17.10 6.30 18.50
N THR A 94 -17.96 7.03 19.21
CA THR A 94 -19.25 6.54 19.69
C THR A 94 -20.41 6.90 18.75
N SER A 95 -20.16 7.71 17.72
CA SER A 95 -21.19 8.11 16.75
C SER A 95 -20.59 8.60 15.43
N ALA A 96 -21.42 8.66 14.40
CA ALA A 96 -21.10 9.34 13.14
C ALA A 96 -20.64 10.79 13.34
N LYS A 97 -21.23 11.50 14.30
CA LYS A 97 -20.99 12.92 14.53
C LYS A 97 -19.59 13.21 15.07
N ASN A 98 -18.95 12.26 15.74
CA ASN A 98 -17.58 12.43 16.24
C ASN A 98 -16.52 11.67 15.43
N MET A 99 -16.91 11.03 14.31
CA MET A 99 -15.99 10.39 13.36
C MET A 99 -14.93 11.38 12.87
N HIS A 100 -15.34 12.54 12.37
CA HIS A 100 -14.42 13.59 11.91
C HIS A 100 -13.45 14.11 12.97
N ARG A 101 -13.81 13.98 14.25
CA ARG A 101 -12.97 14.47 15.35
C ARG A 101 -11.90 13.45 15.74
N PHE A 102 -12.20 12.16 15.65
CA PHE A 102 -11.38 11.11 16.22
C PHE A 102 -10.84 10.12 15.19
N ALA A 103 -11.26 10.20 13.93
CA ALA A 103 -10.74 9.39 12.82
C ALA A 103 -10.09 10.28 11.76
N ILE A 104 -9.41 9.65 10.80
CA ILE A 104 -8.76 10.37 9.70
C ILE A 104 -9.58 10.19 8.42
N ASN A 105 -9.99 11.28 7.78
CA ASN A 105 -10.67 11.20 6.48
C ASN A 105 -9.64 10.81 5.40
N ALA A 106 -9.85 9.68 4.72
CA ALA A 106 -8.89 9.18 3.74
C ALA A 106 -8.79 10.08 2.49
N GLN A 107 -9.89 10.69 2.06
CA GLN A 107 -9.89 11.61 0.92
C GLN A 107 -9.09 12.87 1.22
N SER A 108 -9.16 13.40 2.45
CA SER A 108 -8.33 14.56 2.84
C SER A 108 -6.83 14.27 2.73
N ILE A 109 -6.37 13.08 3.16
CA ILE A 109 -4.95 12.69 2.98
C ILE A 109 -4.57 12.65 1.50
N ILE A 110 -5.46 12.10 0.66
CA ILE A 110 -5.25 12.00 -0.78
C ILE A 110 -5.10 13.39 -1.41
N ASP A 111 -6.03 14.29 -1.09
CA ASP A 111 -6.04 15.64 -1.63
C ASP A 111 -4.81 16.44 -1.16
N ASP A 112 -4.49 16.39 0.14
CA ASP A 112 -3.37 17.12 0.73
C ASP A 112 -2.00 16.67 0.16
N MET A 113 -1.81 15.36 -0.07
CA MET A 113 -0.56 14.86 -0.68
C MET A 113 -0.47 15.21 -2.17
N ALA A 114 -1.60 15.18 -2.89
CA ALA A 114 -1.64 15.53 -4.31
C ALA A 114 -1.37 17.02 -4.55
N GLU A 115 -1.81 17.90 -3.64
CA GLU A 115 -1.62 19.35 -3.73
C GLU A 115 -0.13 19.76 -3.75
N VAL A 116 0.76 18.97 -3.14
CA VAL A 116 2.22 19.21 -3.16
C VAL A 116 2.85 19.03 -4.56
N ASN A 117 2.07 18.53 -5.54
CA ASN A 117 2.50 18.20 -6.89
C ASN A 117 3.70 17.22 -6.94
N PRO A 118 3.55 16.02 -6.35
CA PRO A 118 4.56 14.98 -6.43
C PRO A 118 4.74 14.43 -7.85
N HIS A 119 5.78 13.61 -8.03
CA HIS A 119 5.97 12.84 -9.26
C HIS A 119 4.85 11.82 -9.43
N ALA A 120 4.52 11.13 -8.33
CA ALA A 120 3.41 10.18 -8.24
C ALA A 120 3.06 9.92 -6.76
N VAL A 121 1.82 9.52 -6.48
CA VAL A 121 1.37 9.05 -5.16
C VAL A 121 0.64 7.72 -5.30
N LEU A 122 1.07 6.74 -4.50
CA LEU A 122 0.43 5.45 -4.41
C LEU A 122 -0.20 5.30 -3.01
N PHE A 123 -1.53 5.19 -2.97
CA PHE A 123 -2.28 4.88 -1.76
C PHE A 123 -2.65 3.41 -1.73
N LEU A 124 -2.21 2.69 -0.70
CA LEU A 124 -2.45 1.27 -0.50
C LEU A 124 -3.18 1.09 0.83
N PHE A 125 -4.47 0.76 0.77
CA PHE A 125 -5.28 0.57 1.98
C PHE A 125 -5.55 -0.92 2.19
N ASP A 126 -4.85 -1.55 3.13
CA ASP A 126 -5.14 -2.91 3.61
C ASP A 126 -6.12 -2.84 4.79
N CYS A 127 -7.32 -2.33 4.49
CA CYS A 127 -8.32 -2.01 5.50
C CYS A 127 -9.37 -3.10 5.63
N TYR A 128 -9.76 -3.37 6.88
CA TYR A 128 -11.05 -3.99 7.14
C TYR A 128 -12.09 -2.92 7.46
N CYS A 129 -13.04 -2.74 6.54
CA CYS A 129 -14.17 -1.87 6.77
C CYS A 129 -15.35 -2.67 7.31
N SER A 130 -15.40 -2.80 8.62
CA SER A 130 -16.65 -3.12 9.32
C SER A 130 -16.75 -2.26 10.55
N TYR A 131 -17.33 -1.08 10.39
CA TYR A 131 -17.77 -0.34 11.56
C TYR A 131 -19.21 0.07 11.36
N SER A 132 -20.11 -0.74 11.89
CA SER A 132 -21.47 -0.27 12.17
C SER A 132 -21.37 0.68 13.35
N ILE A 133 -21.48 1.98 13.07
CA ILE A 133 -21.60 2.99 14.11
C ILE A 133 -22.75 2.57 15.03
N PRO A 134 -22.52 2.36 16.34
CA PRO A 134 -23.59 2.04 17.27
C PRO A 134 -24.50 3.26 17.38
N THR A 135 -25.57 3.28 16.60
CA THR A 135 -26.62 4.28 16.80
C THR A 135 -27.36 3.87 18.06
N LYS A 136 -27.20 4.62 19.17
CA LYS A 136 -28.02 4.46 20.39
C LYS A 136 -29.53 4.68 20.14
N VAL A 137 -29.91 5.02 18.91
CA VAL A 137 -31.27 5.34 18.47
C VAL A 137 -31.57 4.50 17.22
N SER A 138 -31.80 3.21 17.38
CA SER A 138 -32.77 2.47 16.56
C SER A 138 -32.73 0.97 16.90
N ASN A 139 -33.74 0.51 17.63
CA ASN A 139 -34.08 -0.91 17.71
C ASN A 139 -34.85 -1.40 16.46
N ASN A 140 -34.89 -0.64 15.36
CA ASN A 140 -35.77 -0.91 14.20
C ASN A 140 -35.17 -0.46 12.84
N ILE A 141 -33.85 -0.54 12.61
CA ILE A 141 -33.30 -0.41 11.25
C ILE A 141 -32.89 -1.78 10.78
N SER A 142 -33.62 -2.27 9.78
CA SER A 142 -33.37 -3.50 9.04
C SER A 142 -31.90 -3.69 8.74
N THR A 143 -31.41 -4.89 9.07
CA THR A 143 -30.07 -5.44 8.85
C THR A 143 -29.69 -5.62 7.37
N SER A 144 -30.22 -4.81 6.46
CA SER A 144 -30.28 -5.15 5.04
C SER A 144 -29.38 -4.33 4.10
N ASN A 145 -28.39 -3.57 4.57
CA ASN A 145 -27.40 -2.91 3.68
C ASN A 145 -26.09 -2.60 4.42
N GLN A 146 -25.48 -3.61 5.05
CA GLN A 146 -24.10 -3.47 5.54
C GLN A 146 -23.19 -3.48 4.30
N ILE A 147 -22.91 -2.30 3.74
CA ILE A 147 -21.91 -2.15 2.68
C ILE A 147 -20.57 -2.53 3.32
N HIS A 148 -20.03 -3.66 2.88
CA HIS A 148 -18.71 -4.13 3.28
C HIS A 148 -17.70 -3.51 2.30
N GLY A 149 -16.63 -2.87 2.81
CA GLY A 149 -15.53 -2.35 1.98
C GLY A 149 -15.33 -0.85 2.13
N LEU A 150 -14.34 -0.28 1.45
CA LEU A 150 -14.18 1.17 1.32
C LEU A 150 -15.03 1.66 0.13
N ASN A 151 -15.59 2.86 0.23
CA ASN A 151 -16.20 3.52 -0.93
C ASN A 151 -15.13 3.92 -1.94
N GLU A 152 -15.55 4.10 -3.19
CA GLU A 152 -14.68 4.67 -4.21
C GLU A 152 -14.21 6.07 -3.77
N MET A 153 -12.91 6.31 -3.90
CA MET A 153 -12.27 7.59 -3.62
C MET A 153 -11.84 8.23 -4.92
N LYS A 154 -11.81 9.57 -4.94
CA LYS A 154 -11.35 10.31 -6.11
C LYS A 154 -9.82 10.28 -6.11
N ALA A 155 -9.23 9.84 -7.22
CA ALA A 155 -7.80 9.90 -7.44
C ALA A 155 -7.48 11.15 -8.29
N PRO A 156 -6.78 12.16 -7.73
CA PRO A 156 -6.22 13.26 -8.51
C PRO A 156 -5.21 12.78 -9.56
N GLU A 157 -4.73 13.69 -10.41
CA GLU A 157 -3.66 13.34 -11.36
C GLU A 157 -2.43 12.76 -10.65
N LYS A 158 -1.73 11.85 -11.32
CA LYS A 158 -0.52 11.17 -10.81
C LYS A 158 -0.76 10.36 -9.53
N THR A 159 -2.02 10.02 -9.24
CA THR A 159 -2.41 9.27 -8.05
C THR A 159 -3.00 7.92 -8.45
N LEU A 160 -2.56 6.87 -7.78
CA LEU A 160 -3.13 5.53 -7.88
C LEU A 160 -3.53 5.06 -6.48
N ILE A 161 -4.76 4.63 -6.34
CA ILE A 161 -5.32 4.11 -5.09
C ILE A 161 -5.66 2.64 -5.31
N ALA A 162 -5.24 1.77 -4.39
CA ALA A 162 -5.57 0.35 -4.42
C ALA A 162 -5.98 -0.15 -3.04
N PHE A 163 -7.04 -0.95 -3.00
CA PHE A 163 -7.54 -1.58 -1.78
C PHE A 163 -8.34 -2.84 -2.10
N PRO A 164 -8.27 -3.89 -1.27
CA PRO A 164 -9.09 -5.07 -1.46
C PRO A 164 -10.56 -4.74 -1.16
N ASP A 165 -11.48 -5.36 -1.90
CA ASP A 165 -12.88 -5.42 -1.51
C ASP A 165 -12.98 -6.13 -0.15
N ALA A 166 -13.94 -5.73 0.67
CA ALA A 166 -14.25 -6.48 1.87
C ALA A 166 -14.94 -7.77 1.45
N ALA A 167 -14.16 -8.83 1.34
CA ALA A 167 -14.71 -10.17 1.27
C ALA A 167 -15.61 -10.42 2.49
N ASN A 168 -16.71 -11.15 2.28
CA ASN A 168 -17.59 -11.60 3.36
C ASN A 168 -16.78 -12.07 4.58
N LYS A 169 -17.27 -11.74 5.79
CA LYS A 169 -16.74 -12.11 7.11
C LYS A 169 -16.27 -13.58 7.22
N VAL A 170 -16.78 -14.45 6.34
CA VAL A 170 -16.47 -15.87 6.17
C VAL A 170 -15.01 -16.15 5.77
N LEU A 171 -14.39 -15.39 4.87
CA LEU A 171 -12.99 -15.62 4.47
C LEU A 171 -11.97 -15.15 5.52
N LEU A 172 -12.34 -14.12 6.29
CA LEU A 172 -11.48 -13.53 7.32
C LEU A 172 -11.27 -14.45 8.53
N ASN A 173 -12.16 -15.42 8.74
CA ASN A 173 -11.96 -16.43 9.79
C ASN A 173 -10.89 -17.47 9.40
N GLN A 174 -10.56 -17.62 8.11
CA GLN A 174 -9.50 -18.52 7.64
C GLN A 174 -8.11 -17.85 7.66
N THR A 175 -8.04 -16.52 7.72
CA THR A 175 -6.80 -15.72 7.83
C THR A 175 -6.50 -15.26 9.26
N ARG A 176 -7.00 -15.95 10.31
CA ARG A 176 -6.60 -15.77 11.72
C ARG A 176 -5.18 -16.30 12.02
N SER A 177 -4.29 -16.20 11.05
CA SER A 177 -2.88 -16.52 11.20
C SER A 177 -2.13 -15.29 11.72
N LYS A 178 -0.97 -15.48 12.36
CA LYS A 178 0.01 -14.40 12.58
C LYS A 178 0.66 -13.89 11.28
N ASN A 179 0.30 -14.49 10.14
CA ASN A 179 0.84 -14.14 8.84
C ASN A 179 0.11 -12.93 8.24
N ASN A 180 0.74 -12.36 7.21
CA ASN A 180 0.18 -11.22 6.50
C ASN A 180 -1.19 -11.53 5.87
N GLY A 181 -2.04 -10.50 5.81
CA GLY A 181 -3.27 -10.50 5.00
C GLY A 181 -2.94 -10.72 3.52
N LEU A 182 -3.90 -11.25 2.75
CA LEU A 182 -3.67 -11.66 1.35
C LEU A 182 -3.16 -10.51 0.47
N PHE A 183 -3.70 -9.29 0.66
CA PHE A 183 -3.25 -8.13 -0.08
C PHE A 183 -1.77 -7.84 0.17
N THR A 184 -1.37 -7.72 1.44
CA THR A 184 0.02 -7.46 1.81
C THR A 184 0.96 -8.60 1.43
N LYS A 185 0.55 -9.86 1.63
CA LYS A 185 1.29 -11.05 1.22
C LYS A 185 1.69 -10.95 -0.26
N TYR A 186 0.71 -10.83 -1.15
CA TYR A 186 0.95 -10.80 -2.58
C TYR A 186 1.64 -9.52 -3.04
N LEU A 187 1.35 -8.39 -2.40
CA LEU A 187 2.06 -7.16 -2.69
C LEU A 187 3.55 -7.32 -2.45
N ILE A 188 3.96 -7.81 -1.27
CA ILE A 188 5.37 -8.05 -0.92
C ILE A 188 6.05 -9.02 -1.89
N GLU A 189 5.37 -10.12 -2.25
CA GLU A 189 5.89 -11.11 -3.21
C GLU A 189 6.22 -10.47 -4.57
N HIS A 190 5.38 -9.56 -5.08
CA HIS A 190 5.54 -9.00 -6.42
C HIS A 190 6.36 -7.70 -6.48
N ILE A 191 6.36 -6.85 -5.45
CA ILE A 191 7.04 -5.52 -5.51
C ILE A 191 8.56 -5.61 -5.66
N THR A 192 9.15 -6.75 -5.32
CA THR A 192 10.59 -6.98 -5.47
C THR A 192 11.00 -7.42 -6.88
N THR A 193 10.03 -7.61 -7.78
CA THR A 193 10.30 -8.03 -9.17
C THR A 193 10.99 -6.89 -9.94
N PRO A 194 12.24 -7.07 -10.42
CA PRO A 194 12.96 -6.01 -11.10
C PRO A 194 12.32 -5.60 -12.43
N GLY A 195 12.26 -4.30 -12.70
CA GLY A 195 11.82 -3.75 -13.99
C GLY A 195 10.31 -3.85 -14.26
N VAL A 196 9.50 -4.18 -13.25
CA VAL A 196 8.05 -4.33 -13.42
C VAL A 196 7.31 -3.08 -12.92
N PRO A 197 6.43 -2.47 -13.73
CA PRO A 197 5.61 -1.35 -13.31
C PRO A 197 4.60 -1.73 -12.23
N ILE A 198 4.27 -0.79 -11.34
CA ILE A 198 3.33 -1.00 -10.24
C ILE A 198 1.93 -1.43 -10.71
N GLU A 199 1.43 -0.93 -11.84
CA GLU A 199 0.14 -1.34 -12.40
C GLU A 199 0.14 -2.82 -12.80
N THR A 200 1.28 -3.31 -13.31
CA THR A 200 1.48 -4.74 -13.61
C THR A 200 1.59 -5.56 -12.33
N ILE A 201 2.33 -5.06 -11.33
CA ILE A 201 2.40 -5.69 -9.99
C ILE A 201 0.99 -5.83 -9.39
N LEU A 202 0.20 -4.75 -9.36
CA LEU A 202 -1.16 -4.77 -8.82
C LEU A 202 -2.09 -5.68 -9.61
N THR A 203 -1.86 -5.85 -10.92
CA THR A 203 -2.59 -6.84 -11.73
C THR A 203 -2.25 -8.28 -11.29
N LYS A 204 -0.98 -8.59 -11.02
CA LYS A 204 -0.59 -9.91 -10.49
C LYS A 204 -1.17 -10.14 -9.10
N VAL A 205 -1.08 -9.15 -8.21
CA VAL A 205 -1.69 -9.18 -6.87
C VAL A 205 -3.19 -9.47 -6.97
N ALA A 206 -3.92 -8.78 -7.85
CA ALA A 206 -5.35 -9.01 -8.03
C ALA A 206 -5.66 -10.46 -8.48
N ASN A 207 -4.87 -11.00 -9.40
CA ASN A 207 -5.05 -12.36 -9.90
C ASN A 207 -4.81 -13.41 -8.81
N ASP A 208 -3.77 -13.23 -7.98
CA ASP A 208 -3.47 -14.15 -6.88
C ASP A 208 -4.52 -14.10 -5.77
N ILE A 209 -5.03 -12.91 -5.43
CA ILE A 209 -6.16 -12.74 -4.51
C ILE A 209 -7.41 -13.47 -5.03
N ILE A 210 -7.75 -13.27 -6.31
CA ILE A 210 -8.92 -13.92 -6.93
C ILE A 210 -8.77 -15.44 -6.90
N LYS A 211 -7.58 -15.94 -7.22
CA LYS A 211 -7.28 -17.37 -7.25
C LYS A 211 -7.44 -18.00 -5.86
N ASP A 212 -6.82 -17.44 -4.84
CA ASP A 212 -6.80 -17.98 -3.48
C ASP A 212 -8.14 -17.86 -2.77
N THR A 213 -8.90 -16.81 -3.10
CA THR A 213 -10.22 -16.58 -2.49
C THR A 213 -11.36 -17.18 -3.33
N HIS A 214 -11.05 -17.87 -4.42
CA HIS A 214 -12.03 -18.43 -5.35
C HIS A 214 -13.07 -17.39 -5.82
N ASN A 215 -12.60 -16.23 -6.28
CA ASN A 215 -13.38 -15.07 -6.74
C ASN A 215 -14.20 -14.32 -5.67
N VAL A 216 -14.03 -14.63 -4.38
CA VAL A 216 -14.80 -13.96 -3.32
C VAL A 216 -14.20 -12.61 -2.94
N GLN A 217 -12.86 -12.45 -2.97
CA GLN A 217 -12.21 -11.16 -2.78
C GLN A 217 -11.67 -10.65 -4.12
N LYS A 218 -11.76 -9.33 -4.32
CA LYS A 218 -11.22 -8.62 -5.49
C LYS A 218 -10.36 -7.44 -5.04
N LEU A 219 -9.52 -6.94 -5.93
CA LEU A 219 -8.73 -5.74 -5.70
C LEU A 219 -9.33 -4.57 -6.48
N TYR A 220 -9.77 -3.52 -5.78
CA TYR A 220 -10.14 -2.25 -6.40
C TYR A 220 -8.91 -1.40 -6.66
N ARG A 221 -8.95 -0.69 -7.79
CA ARG A 221 -7.89 0.20 -8.26
C ARG A 221 -8.56 1.42 -8.92
N VAL A 222 -8.15 2.62 -8.54
CA VAL A 222 -8.66 3.86 -9.12
C VAL A 222 -7.52 4.86 -9.31
N GLY A 223 -7.55 5.58 -10.43
CA GLY A 223 -6.50 6.52 -10.83
C GLY A 223 -5.42 5.93 -11.74
N SER A 224 -4.42 6.76 -12.04
CA SER A 224 -3.29 6.46 -12.93
C SER A 224 -2.12 7.35 -12.55
N LEU A 225 -0.90 6.83 -12.63
CA LEU A 225 0.31 7.55 -12.24
C LEU A 225 0.86 8.48 -13.33
N ASN A 226 0.33 8.42 -14.56
CA ASN A 226 0.80 9.20 -15.73
C ASN A 226 2.32 9.06 -16.02
N ALA A 227 3.00 8.15 -15.33
CA ALA A 227 4.41 7.82 -15.44
C ALA A 227 4.59 6.35 -15.04
N GLU A 228 5.55 5.68 -15.68
CA GLU A 228 5.89 4.31 -15.32
C GLU A 228 6.67 4.30 -14.01
N VAL A 229 6.10 3.67 -12.98
CA VAL A 229 6.69 3.60 -11.65
C VAL A 229 7.15 2.17 -11.37
N ILE A 230 8.47 2.01 -11.19
CA ILE A 230 9.12 0.73 -10.97
C ILE A 230 9.73 0.69 -9.57
N PHE A 231 9.44 -0.32 -8.77
CA PHE A 231 9.91 -0.39 -7.38
C PHE A 231 11.38 -0.83 -7.29
N VAL A 232 11.78 -1.77 -8.12
CA VAL A 232 13.16 -2.27 -8.21
C VAL A 232 13.63 -2.12 -9.65
N GLU A 233 14.66 -1.31 -9.89
CA GLU A 233 15.21 -1.13 -11.23
C GLU A 233 15.82 -2.44 -11.77
N HIS A 234 15.78 -2.62 -13.09
CA HIS A 234 16.44 -3.78 -13.69
C HIS A 234 17.96 -3.67 -13.53
N VAL A 235 18.62 -4.70 -12.99
CA VAL A 235 20.09 -4.75 -12.81
C VAL A 235 20.86 -4.64 -14.15
N ALA A 236 20.20 -4.83 -15.29
CA ALA A 236 20.82 -4.77 -16.60
C ALA A 236 20.86 -3.33 -17.16
N ASN A 237 21.60 -2.42 -16.51
CA ASN A 237 22.27 -1.24 -17.11
C ASN A 237 22.84 -0.28 -16.04
N THR A 238 23.62 -0.78 -15.08
CA THR A 238 24.49 0.14 -14.34
C THR A 238 25.60 0.65 -15.26
N PRO A 239 25.98 1.94 -15.18
CA PRO A 239 27.10 2.51 -15.94
C PRO A 239 28.42 1.72 -15.77
N GLU A 240 28.59 1.06 -14.62
CA GLU A 240 29.73 0.19 -14.33
C GLU A 240 29.77 -1.07 -15.20
N ALA A 241 28.62 -1.72 -15.46
CA ALA A 241 28.54 -2.88 -16.35
C ALA A 241 28.83 -2.51 -17.82
N ARG A 242 28.57 -1.25 -18.21
CA ARG A 242 28.85 -0.73 -19.56
C ARG A 242 30.34 -0.49 -19.80
N LYS A 243 31.10 -0.12 -18.77
CA LYS A 243 32.57 0.04 -18.84
C LYS A 243 33.32 -1.28 -18.95
N GLN A 244 32.79 -2.37 -18.41
CA GLN A 244 33.42 -3.69 -18.53
C GLN A 244 33.21 -4.34 -19.91
N LYS A 245 32.13 -4.00 -20.63
CA LYS A 245 31.85 -4.54 -21.97
C LYS A 245 32.60 -3.83 -23.12
N SER A 246 33.29 -2.72 -22.86
CA SER A 246 33.98 -1.93 -23.89
C SER A 246 35.49 -2.19 -24.00
N ASN A 247 36.02 -3.27 -23.41
CA ASN A 247 37.46 -3.59 -23.47
C ASN A 247 37.73 -4.84 -24.35
N PRO A 248 37.91 -4.71 -25.67
CA PRO A 248 38.35 -5.81 -26.53
C PRO A 248 39.88 -5.85 -26.56
N SER A 249 40.49 -6.41 -25.51
CA SER A 249 41.92 -6.72 -25.51
C SER A 249 42.14 -8.13 -24.98
N ASN A 250 42.02 -9.11 -25.89
CA ASN A 250 42.84 -10.33 -25.92
C ASN A 250 42.40 -11.18 -27.13
N VAL A 251 42.85 -10.80 -28.32
CA VAL A 251 42.95 -11.74 -29.45
C VAL A 251 44.30 -12.43 -29.28
N SER A 252 44.30 -13.64 -28.72
CA SER A 252 45.46 -14.53 -28.72
C SER A 252 45.57 -15.21 -30.09
N THR A 253 46.64 -14.87 -30.79
CA THR A 253 47.06 -15.42 -32.08
C THR A 253 47.26 -16.93 -32.00
N ILE A 254 46.56 -17.70 -32.83
CA ILE A 254 46.80 -19.13 -33.05
C ILE A 254 48.02 -19.26 -33.97
N ASN A 255 49.14 -19.78 -33.45
CA ASN A 255 50.28 -20.19 -34.26
C ASN A 255 50.16 -21.69 -34.60
N SER A 256 50.07 -22.00 -35.90
CA SER A 256 50.25 -23.37 -36.43
C SER A 256 51.73 -23.65 -36.73
N PRO A 257 52.30 -24.79 -36.32
CA PRO A 257 53.66 -25.15 -36.71
C PRO A 257 53.72 -25.78 -38.12
N LYS A 258 54.71 -25.33 -38.90
CA LYS A 258 55.10 -25.84 -40.21
C LYS A 258 55.63 -27.28 -40.11
N ASN A 259 55.14 -28.14 -40.98
CA ASN A 259 55.70 -29.46 -41.25
C ASN A 259 56.99 -29.32 -42.09
N LYS A 260 58.07 -29.98 -41.66
CA LYS A 260 59.24 -30.33 -42.48
C LYS A 260 59.43 -31.84 -42.41
N ASN A 261 59.10 -32.52 -43.50
CA ASN A 261 59.90 -33.55 -44.19
C ASN A 261 59.03 -34.16 -45.30
#